data_AF-A0A0F4G676-F1
#
_entry.id   AF-A0A0F4G676-F1
#
_cell.length_a   1.000
_cell.length_b   1.000
_cell.length_c   1.000
_cell.angle_alpha   90.00
_cell.angle_beta   90.00
_cell.angle_gamma   90.00
#
_symmetry.space_group_name_H-M   'P 1'
#
loop_
_entity.id
_entity.type
_entity.pdbx_description
1 polymer ?
#
loop_
_entity_poly.entity_id
_entity_poly.type
_entity_poly.pdbx_seq_one_letter_code
_entity_poly.pdbx_strand_id
1 'polypeptide(L)'
;MSIELQESNGVRLAVEGCGHGTLHAIYASIDEACKQKGWTGIDLLIIGGDFQAVRNAYDLNCVSMPPKYRDMCDFHEYYSGQRTAPYLTIFVGGNHEASNYMFELLYGGWAAPNIYYMGAANVLRLGPLRIAGMSGIWKGFDYRKHHIERLPYNESDIKSIYHVREIDMRKLLQVQTQVDIGISHDWPQGVEWKGNFKKLFQKKSFFEEDAKSGRLGSVAAKYAIERLRPRYWFSAHLHCKFAAIWQHGGEAGADAKPNGESAGVQKGAADMKSNDEPVKNDDEIDLDMDDDDDTAPANANGDNAQIASNGTTITPAATNADEIDLDLDKDDENPATTITHPASTTANPSTAAQTDSTLASARAALPASFFKKPPEPEHIQHPPEITNTTTQFLALDKCLPNRDFLQLVSVPEPTSPQDIPQANPNRPFKLTYDREWLSITRAFTLTEPPIFGNPDVRPAPAKFQSEYLTLITQQRTWVDANIPDSALQIPENFSIVAPVYDGGHFQDPKYQVVREYPNPQTAAFFEMLQVPNPLELGAETIEKRMQDGPREDPDAVRFAGRGRGGHKVRGHGGRGGNGGRGGRGRGRGRGRG
;
A
#
# COMPACT_ATOMS: atom_id res chain seq x y z
N MET A 1 -32.57 20.98 31.83
CA MET A 1 -32.33 19.56 31.53
C MET A 1 -31.30 19.53 30.42
N SER A 2 -30.05 19.24 30.76
CA SER A 2 -28.98 19.03 29.79
C SER A 2 -29.26 17.72 29.05
N ILE A 3 -29.30 17.79 27.72
CA ILE A 3 -29.38 16.59 26.89
C ILE A 3 -28.00 15.95 26.93
N GLU A 4 -27.82 14.95 27.80
CA GLU A 4 -26.66 14.06 27.71
C GLU A 4 -26.85 13.17 26.48
N LEU A 5 -26.10 13.45 25.42
CA LEU A 5 -25.94 12.55 24.28
C LEU A 5 -25.13 11.33 24.75
N GLN A 6 -25.81 10.26 25.16
CA GLN A 6 -25.16 8.98 25.41
C GLN A 6 -24.73 8.34 24.08
N GLU A 7 -23.47 8.53 23.68
CA GLU A 7 -22.77 7.76 22.64
C GLU A 7 -22.44 6.32 23.12
N SER A 8 -23.40 5.59 23.70
CA SER A 8 -23.09 4.34 24.41
C SER A 8 -23.03 3.09 23.53
N ASN A 9 -23.45 3.14 22.26
CA ASN A 9 -23.71 1.93 21.46
C ASN A 9 -22.89 1.81 20.16
N GLY A 10 -21.91 2.67 19.89
CA GLY A 10 -21.04 2.57 18.70
C GLY A 10 -19.68 1.93 18.99
N VAL A 11 -19.07 1.31 17.99
CA VAL A 11 -17.66 0.90 18.05
C VAL A 11 -16.79 2.14 17.80
N ARG A 12 -15.89 2.44 18.73
CA ARG A 12 -15.01 3.61 18.70
C ARG A 12 -13.73 3.28 17.95
N LEU A 13 -13.54 3.92 16.81
CA LEU A 13 -12.39 3.71 15.94
C LEU A 13 -11.48 4.92 15.96
N ALA A 14 -10.18 4.67 15.94
CA ALA A 14 -9.19 5.61 15.42
C ALA A 14 -8.72 5.12 14.05
N VAL A 15 -8.69 6.03 13.08
CA VAL A 15 -8.17 5.75 11.73
C VAL A 15 -6.94 6.61 11.52
N GLU A 16 -5.83 5.96 11.19
CA GLU A 16 -4.53 6.55 10.90
C GLU A 16 -4.21 6.31 9.41
N GLY A 17 -3.62 7.31 8.74
CA GLY A 17 -3.10 7.15 7.38
C GLY A 17 -1.83 6.28 7.33
N CYS A 18 -0.69 6.88 7.00
CA CYS A 18 0.59 6.17 6.92
C CYS A 18 1.34 6.22 8.27
N GLY A 19 1.74 5.06 8.80
CA GLY A 19 2.37 4.97 10.13
C GLY A 19 3.84 5.41 10.20
N HIS A 20 4.63 5.10 9.17
CA HIS A 20 6.08 5.29 9.05
C HIS A 20 6.87 4.97 10.34
N GLY A 21 6.47 3.91 11.05
CA GLY A 21 7.14 3.46 12.27
C GLY A 21 6.98 4.36 13.51
N THR A 22 6.16 5.42 13.46
CA THR A 22 5.99 6.43 14.54
C THR A 22 4.90 6.06 15.56
N LEU A 23 4.85 4.79 15.97
CA LEU A 23 3.78 4.25 16.82
C LEU A 23 3.63 4.98 18.15
N HIS A 24 4.73 5.45 18.76
CA HIS A 24 4.67 6.21 20.01
C HIS A 24 3.85 7.50 19.85
N ALA A 25 4.11 8.24 18.77
CA ALA A 25 3.40 9.48 18.49
C ALA A 25 1.92 9.21 18.18
N ILE A 26 1.64 8.20 17.34
CA ILE A 26 0.26 7.82 16.98
C ILE A 26 -0.55 7.48 18.23
N TYR A 27 -0.03 6.61 19.11
CA TYR A 27 -0.74 6.25 20.34
C TYR A 27 -0.93 7.44 21.29
N ALA A 28 0.07 8.32 21.42
CA ALA A 28 -0.07 9.53 22.23
C ALA A 28 -1.12 10.51 21.67
N SER A 29 -1.16 10.68 20.34
CA SER A 29 -2.15 11.53 19.66
C SER A 29 -3.57 10.99 19.81
N ILE A 30 -3.76 9.67 19.79
CA ILE A 30 -5.06 9.04 20.06
C ILE A 30 -5.51 9.34 21.48
N ASP A 31 -4.61 9.20 22.46
CA ASP A 31 -4.93 9.40 23.87
C ASP A 31 -5.34 10.87 24.12
N GLU A 32 -4.67 11.82 23.46
CA GLU A 32 -5.02 13.24 23.52
C GLU A 32 -6.34 13.56 22.80
N ALA A 33 -6.55 13.03 21.59
CA ALA A 33 -7.79 13.18 20.86
C ALA A 33 -8.99 12.58 21.62
N CYS A 34 -8.78 11.47 22.33
CA CYS A 34 -9.79 10.87 23.20
C CYS A 34 -10.16 11.82 24.35
N LYS A 35 -9.19 12.45 25.02
CA LYS A 35 -9.47 13.43 26.09
C LYS A 35 -10.30 14.60 25.59
N GLN A 36 -9.95 15.15 24.43
CA GLN A 36 -10.66 16.28 23.84
C GLN A 36 -12.10 15.93 23.43
N LYS A 37 -12.30 14.72 22.90
CA LYS A 37 -13.63 14.21 22.53
C LYS A 37 -14.44 13.69 23.73
N GLY A 38 -13.85 13.65 24.93
CA GLY A 38 -14.48 13.07 26.12
C GLY A 38 -14.63 11.54 26.06
N TRP A 39 -13.85 10.87 25.22
CA TRP A 39 -13.81 9.42 25.11
C TRP A 39 -12.85 8.84 26.16
N THR A 40 -13.27 7.76 26.81
CA THR A 40 -12.42 7.00 27.76
C THR A 40 -11.32 6.18 27.07
N GLY A 41 -11.29 6.17 25.74
CA GLY A 41 -10.46 5.33 24.90
C GLY A 41 -11.22 4.84 23.67
N ILE A 42 -10.50 4.15 22.79
CA ILE A 42 -11.01 3.53 21.56
C ILE A 42 -11.10 2.00 21.68
N ASP A 43 -11.89 1.38 20.80
CA ASP A 43 -11.97 -0.08 20.69
C ASP A 43 -10.94 -0.65 19.70
N LEU A 44 -10.61 0.12 18.65
CA LEU A 44 -9.71 -0.32 17.57
C LEU A 44 -9.01 0.87 16.92
N LEU A 45 -7.70 0.74 16.72
CA LEU A 45 -6.91 1.54 15.79
C LEU A 45 -6.78 0.81 14.45
N ILE A 46 -7.03 1.52 13.35
CA ILE A 46 -6.78 1.08 11.98
C ILE A 46 -5.67 1.92 11.39
N ILE A 47 -4.56 1.31 10.96
CA ILE A 47 -3.49 2.00 10.22
C ILE A 47 -3.55 1.58 8.74
N GLY A 48 -3.69 2.58 7.85
CA GLY A 48 -3.87 2.41 6.42
C GLY A 48 -2.63 1.94 5.64
N GLY A 49 -1.48 1.83 6.31
CA GLY A 49 -0.28 1.17 5.81
C GLY A 49 0.99 1.98 6.01
N ASP A 50 2.06 1.60 5.31
CA ASP A 50 3.43 2.03 5.62
C ASP A 50 3.69 1.95 7.13
N PHE A 51 3.27 0.84 7.75
CA PHE A 51 3.33 0.65 9.20
C PHE A 51 4.79 0.53 9.67
N GLN A 52 5.65 -0.05 8.82
CA GLN A 52 7.08 -0.25 9.06
C GLN A 52 7.37 -1.17 10.25
N ALA A 53 6.87 -2.41 10.18
CA ALA A 53 7.02 -3.44 11.21
C ALA A 53 8.45 -4.02 11.31
N VAL A 54 9.46 -3.17 11.49
CA VAL A 54 10.89 -3.55 11.55
C VAL A 54 11.24 -4.10 12.94
N ARG A 55 11.58 -5.40 13.03
CA ARG A 55 11.90 -6.07 14.30
C ARG A 55 13.34 -5.84 14.75
N ASN A 56 14.24 -5.70 13.80
CA ASN A 56 15.69 -5.63 13.98
C ASN A 56 16.39 -5.06 12.72
N ALA A 57 17.71 -4.91 12.79
CA ALA A 57 18.50 -4.37 11.69
C ALA A 57 18.60 -5.28 10.44
N TYR A 58 18.25 -6.57 10.52
CA TYR A 58 18.13 -7.44 9.34
C TYR A 58 16.93 -7.01 8.49
N ASP A 59 15.80 -6.73 9.13
CA ASP A 59 14.55 -6.36 8.45
C ASP A 59 14.69 -5.04 7.68
N LEU A 60 15.53 -4.11 8.14
CA LEU A 60 15.83 -2.85 7.42
C LEU A 60 16.41 -3.10 6.01
N ASN A 61 17.11 -4.22 5.80
CA ASN A 61 17.60 -4.59 4.47
C ASN A 61 16.50 -5.11 3.54
N CYS A 62 15.30 -5.37 4.07
CA CYS A 62 14.12 -5.78 3.32
C CYS A 62 13.07 -4.67 3.16
N VAL A 63 13.36 -3.45 3.63
CA VAL A 63 12.48 -2.29 3.41
C VAL A 63 12.83 -1.61 2.09
N SER A 64 11.80 -1.40 1.25
CA SER A 64 11.92 -0.72 -0.03
C SER A 64 11.99 0.79 0.14
N MET A 65 13.17 1.25 0.54
CA MET A 65 13.47 2.67 0.74
C MET A 65 14.98 2.90 0.55
N PRO A 66 15.39 4.08 0.04
CA PRO A 66 16.81 4.43 -0.03
C PRO A 66 17.50 4.25 1.32
N PRO A 67 18.73 3.70 1.38
CA PRO A 67 19.41 3.40 2.64
C PRO A 67 19.52 4.58 3.63
N LYS A 68 19.63 5.81 3.12
CA LYS A 68 19.72 7.03 3.93
C LYS A 68 18.46 7.35 4.76
N TYR A 69 17.32 6.77 4.40
CA TYR A 69 16.06 7.00 5.09
C TYR A 69 15.71 5.85 6.06
N ARG A 70 16.44 4.72 6.00
CA ARG A 70 16.16 3.54 6.81
C ARG A 70 16.41 3.82 8.28
N ASP A 71 15.38 3.66 9.09
CA ASP A 71 15.43 3.85 10.52
C ASP A 71 14.64 2.75 11.24
N MET A 72 15.11 2.34 12.42
CA MET A 72 14.48 1.32 13.25
C MET A 72 13.11 1.77 13.77
N CYS A 73 12.94 3.09 13.97
CA CYS A 73 11.74 3.70 14.54
C CYS A 73 11.24 2.95 15.80
N ASP A 74 9.93 2.80 16.00
CA ASP A 74 9.38 2.37 17.29
C ASP A 74 9.05 0.88 17.39
N PHE A 75 8.78 0.20 16.26
CA PHE A 75 8.11 -1.12 16.29
C PHE A 75 8.90 -2.22 17.03
N HIS A 76 10.23 -2.18 16.97
CA HIS A 76 11.07 -3.19 17.63
C HIS A 76 10.85 -3.28 19.15
N GLU A 77 10.43 -2.19 19.80
CA GLU A 77 10.11 -2.17 21.24
C GLU A 77 8.82 -2.95 21.55
N TYR A 78 7.84 -2.89 20.64
CA TYR A 78 6.59 -3.67 20.74
C TYR A 78 6.83 -5.15 20.43
N TYR A 79 7.63 -5.44 19.40
CA TYR A 79 7.98 -6.81 19.04
C TYR A 79 8.74 -7.53 20.17
N SER A 80 9.70 -6.83 20.80
CA SER A 80 10.50 -7.38 21.90
C SER A 80 9.77 -7.46 23.24
N GLY A 81 8.60 -6.81 23.36
CA GLY A 81 7.84 -6.72 24.61
C GLY A 81 8.37 -5.67 25.59
N GLN A 82 9.30 -4.81 25.17
CA GLN A 82 9.69 -3.61 25.94
C GLN A 82 8.51 -2.65 26.11
N ARG A 83 7.60 -2.64 25.13
CA ARG A 83 6.32 -1.94 25.17
C ARG A 83 5.17 -2.83 24.74
N THR A 84 3.97 -2.43 25.09
CA THR A 84 2.72 -3.08 24.67
C THR A 84 1.80 -2.03 24.07
N ALA A 85 1.16 -2.35 22.95
CA ALA A 85 0.21 -1.43 22.32
C ALA A 85 -0.99 -1.18 23.25
N PRO A 86 -1.33 0.09 23.54
CA PRO A 86 -2.39 0.44 24.49
C PRO A 86 -3.79 0.12 23.96
N TYR A 87 -3.94 0.07 22.63
CA TYR A 87 -5.19 -0.26 21.96
C TYR A 87 -4.97 -1.43 21.00
N LEU A 88 -6.03 -2.22 20.78
CA LEU A 88 -6.05 -3.17 19.69
C LEU A 88 -5.81 -2.43 18.37
N THR A 89 -4.81 -2.85 17.62
CA THR A 89 -4.38 -2.20 16.39
C THR A 89 -4.42 -3.21 15.26
N ILE A 90 -5.13 -2.89 14.17
CA ILE A 90 -5.01 -3.60 12.89
C ILE A 90 -4.35 -2.72 11.85
N PHE A 91 -3.63 -3.33 10.92
CA PHE A 91 -3.05 -2.59 9.80
C PHE A 91 -3.01 -3.44 8.53
N VAL A 92 -3.05 -2.75 7.38
CA VAL A 92 -2.67 -3.30 6.08
C VAL A 92 -1.26 -2.82 5.74
N GLY A 93 -0.54 -3.53 4.87
CA GLY A 93 0.83 -3.17 4.48
C GLY A 93 0.83 -2.11 3.39
N GLY A 94 1.80 -1.19 3.44
CA GLY A 94 2.10 -0.27 2.32
C GLY A 94 3.31 -0.72 1.50
N ASN A 95 4.07 0.24 0.97
CA ASN A 95 5.32 -0.01 0.24
C ASN A 95 6.57 0.14 1.13
N HIS A 96 6.48 0.86 2.24
CA HIS A 96 7.56 1.01 3.22
C HIS A 96 7.38 0.03 4.39
N GLU A 97 7.53 -1.26 4.10
CA GLU A 97 7.36 -2.32 5.08
C GLU A 97 8.61 -3.16 5.25
N ALA A 98 8.77 -3.79 6.42
CA ALA A 98 9.63 -4.95 6.57
C ALA A 98 9.00 -6.13 5.81
N SER A 99 9.17 -6.15 4.48
CA SER A 99 8.40 -7.04 3.61
C SER A 99 8.67 -8.52 3.88
N ASN A 100 9.86 -8.87 4.36
CA ASN A 100 10.15 -10.21 4.84
C ASN A 100 9.22 -10.61 5.99
N TYR A 101 9.04 -9.75 6.99
CA TYR A 101 8.17 -10.06 8.11
C TYR A 101 6.69 -10.06 7.71
N MET A 102 6.26 -9.12 6.85
CA MET A 102 4.90 -9.12 6.32
C MET A 102 4.59 -10.40 5.53
N PHE A 103 5.58 -10.93 4.81
CA PHE A 103 5.45 -12.18 4.07
C PHE A 103 5.31 -13.41 4.99
N GLU A 104 5.98 -13.44 6.14
CA GLU A 104 5.79 -14.49 7.17
C GLU A 104 4.34 -14.54 7.70
N LEU A 105 3.63 -13.40 7.64
CA LEU A 105 2.26 -13.19 8.08
C LEU A 105 1.29 -12.92 6.92
N LEU A 106 1.55 -13.46 5.72
CA LEU A 106 0.76 -13.19 4.50
C LEU A 106 -0.75 -13.46 4.65
N TYR A 107 -1.14 -14.41 5.50
CA TYR A 107 -2.54 -14.77 5.79
C TYR A 107 -3.13 -14.07 7.02
N GLY A 108 -2.39 -13.11 7.56
CA GLY A 108 -2.68 -12.37 8.78
C GLY A 108 -2.13 -13.04 10.04
N GLY A 109 -1.89 -12.23 11.06
CA GLY A 109 -1.44 -12.69 12.37
C GLY A 109 -0.97 -11.55 13.26
N TRP A 110 -0.72 -11.86 14.53
CA TRP A 110 -0.18 -10.91 15.49
C TRP A 110 1.27 -10.58 15.13
N ALA A 111 1.53 -9.32 14.76
CA ALA A 111 2.87 -8.79 14.54
C ALA A 111 3.58 -8.45 15.87
N ALA A 112 2.79 -8.11 16.89
CA ALA A 112 3.19 -7.96 18.29
C ALA A 112 1.93 -8.11 19.16
N PRO A 113 2.03 -8.19 20.50
CA PRO A 113 0.85 -8.19 21.35
C PRO A 113 -0.04 -6.96 21.08
N ASN A 114 -1.34 -7.19 20.87
CA ASN A 114 -2.36 -6.19 20.45
C ASN A 114 -2.16 -5.54 19.07
N ILE A 115 -1.19 -5.98 18.25
CA ILE A 115 -0.96 -5.47 16.89
C ILE A 115 -1.14 -6.62 15.89
N TYR A 116 -2.17 -6.54 15.06
CA TYR A 116 -2.53 -7.59 14.09
C TYR A 116 -2.35 -7.10 12.65
N TYR A 117 -1.48 -7.76 11.90
CA TYR A 117 -1.36 -7.55 10.46
C TYR A 117 -2.49 -8.28 9.75
N MET A 118 -3.22 -7.60 8.86
CA MET A 118 -4.31 -8.25 8.13
C MET A 118 -3.82 -9.29 7.12
N GLY A 119 -2.56 -9.22 6.64
CA GLY A 119 -2.08 -10.06 5.56
C GLY A 119 -2.24 -9.40 4.19
N ALA A 120 -1.95 -10.13 3.11
CA ALA A 120 -2.11 -9.63 1.75
C ALA A 120 -3.56 -9.25 1.43
N ALA A 121 -4.51 -10.07 1.89
CA ALA A 121 -5.95 -9.83 1.83
C ALA A 121 -6.63 -10.61 2.95
N ASN A 122 -7.64 -10.04 3.61
CA ASN A 122 -8.34 -10.71 4.71
C ASN A 122 -9.71 -10.09 5.01
N VAL A 123 -10.58 -10.86 5.66
CA VAL A 123 -11.81 -10.36 6.27
C VAL A 123 -11.86 -10.83 7.73
N LEU A 124 -11.90 -9.86 8.64
CA LEU A 124 -11.95 -10.08 10.08
C LEU A 124 -13.27 -9.56 10.65
N ARG A 125 -13.58 -10.00 11.87
CA ARG A 125 -14.69 -9.48 12.66
C ARG A 125 -14.19 -8.88 13.96
N LEU A 126 -14.80 -7.77 14.36
CA LEU A 126 -14.59 -7.12 15.66
C LEU A 126 -15.96 -6.70 16.22
N GLY A 127 -16.45 -7.48 17.19
CA GLY A 127 -17.80 -7.28 17.71
C GLY A 127 -18.83 -7.26 16.56
N PRO A 128 -19.58 -6.17 16.36
CA PRO A 128 -20.57 -6.08 15.31
C PRO A 128 -19.98 -5.80 13.92
N LEU A 129 -18.71 -5.38 13.83
CA LEU A 129 -18.10 -4.94 12.56
C LEU A 129 -17.48 -6.10 11.80
N ARG A 130 -17.63 -6.06 10.48
CA ARG A 130 -16.90 -6.87 9.52
C ARG A 130 -15.97 -5.99 8.69
N ILE A 131 -14.68 -6.33 8.72
CA ILE A 131 -13.60 -5.49 8.21
C ILE A 131 -12.83 -6.27 7.15
N ALA A 132 -12.85 -5.77 5.91
CA ALA A 132 -12.04 -6.29 4.82
C ALA A 132 -10.79 -5.42 4.61
N GLY A 133 -9.64 -6.04 4.40
CA GLY A 133 -8.38 -5.34 4.16
C GLY A 133 -7.61 -5.94 3.00
N MET A 134 -6.90 -5.09 2.26
CA MET A 134 -5.92 -5.47 1.26
C MET A 134 -4.63 -4.66 1.41
N SER A 135 -3.49 -5.36 1.36
CA SER A 135 -2.16 -4.76 1.52
C SER A 135 -1.51 -4.49 0.17
N GLY A 136 -0.60 -3.52 0.16
CA GLY A 136 0.30 -3.24 -0.95
C GLY A 136 -0.17 -2.16 -1.91
N ILE A 137 0.66 -1.90 -2.91
CA ILE A 137 0.39 -0.90 -3.96
C ILE A 137 0.15 -1.54 -5.32
N TRP A 138 -0.57 -0.85 -6.19
CA TRP A 138 -0.89 -1.35 -7.51
C TRP A 138 0.24 -1.12 -8.52
N LYS A 139 0.73 -2.21 -9.12
CA LYS A 139 1.53 -2.20 -10.35
C LYS A 139 1.01 -3.23 -11.34
N GLY A 140 0.43 -2.75 -12.44
CA GLY A 140 -0.28 -3.61 -13.39
C GLY A 140 0.56 -4.74 -14.02
N PHE A 141 1.87 -4.53 -14.16
CA PHE A 141 2.79 -5.54 -14.70
C PHE A 141 3.08 -6.69 -13.73
N ASP A 142 2.88 -6.50 -12.42
CA ASP A 142 3.06 -7.54 -11.40
C ASP A 142 1.75 -8.18 -10.96
N TYR A 143 0.61 -7.50 -11.16
CA TYR A 143 -0.70 -7.96 -10.68
C TYR A 143 -1.02 -9.41 -11.07
N ARG A 144 -0.74 -9.82 -12.31
CA ARG A 144 -1.02 -11.18 -12.82
C ARG A 144 0.12 -12.19 -12.57
N LYS A 145 1.11 -11.85 -11.75
CA LYS A 145 2.18 -12.78 -11.34
C LYS A 145 1.78 -13.49 -10.04
N HIS A 146 2.46 -14.58 -9.73
CA HIS A 146 2.48 -15.06 -8.35
C HIS A 146 3.40 -14.18 -7.50
N HIS A 147 3.42 -14.44 -6.20
CA HIS A 147 4.48 -13.99 -5.31
C HIS A 147 5.74 -14.80 -5.59
N ILE A 148 6.56 -14.30 -6.52
CA ILE A 148 7.75 -15.01 -7.01
C ILE A 148 8.98 -14.74 -6.14
N GLU A 149 8.89 -13.79 -5.22
CA GLU A 149 9.97 -13.28 -4.37
C GLU A 149 10.38 -14.34 -3.33
N ARG A 150 11.68 -14.41 -3.03
CA ARG A 150 12.22 -15.28 -1.98
C ARG A 150 13.47 -14.66 -1.37
N LEU A 151 13.70 -14.88 -0.08
CA LEU A 151 14.93 -14.40 0.56
C LEU A 151 16.17 -15.22 0.17
N PRO A 152 17.37 -14.61 0.17
CA PRO A 152 17.61 -13.17 0.25
C PRO A 152 17.09 -12.44 -1.00
N TYR A 153 16.52 -11.24 -0.84
CA TYR A 153 15.96 -10.48 -1.96
C TYR A 153 17.05 -9.79 -2.80
N ASN A 154 16.81 -9.68 -4.10
CA ASN A 154 17.50 -8.73 -4.97
C ASN A 154 16.72 -7.40 -5.05
N GLU A 155 17.19 -6.44 -5.85
CA GLU A 155 16.55 -5.11 -5.95
C GLU A 155 15.15 -5.19 -6.53
N SER A 156 14.93 -6.00 -7.57
CA SER A 156 13.58 -6.23 -8.12
C SER A 156 12.63 -6.87 -7.10
N ASP A 157 13.08 -7.89 -6.36
CA ASP A 157 12.27 -8.62 -5.37
C ASP A 157 11.83 -7.68 -4.22
N ILE A 158 12.72 -6.78 -3.75
CA ILE A 158 12.39 -5.77 -2.73
C ILE A 158 11.27 -4.85 -3.21
N LYS A 159 11.25 -4.48 -4.49
CA LYS A 159 10.22 -3.62 -5.07
C LYS A 159 8.92 -4.37 -5.36
N SER A 160 8.99 -5.62 -5.82
CA SER A 160 7.81 -6.34 -6.28
C SER A 160 7.01 -7.01 -5.16
N ILE A 161 7.62 -7.30 -4.01
CA ILE A 161 7.01 -8.06 -2.91
C ILE A 161 5.76 -7.42 -2.31
N TYR A 162 5.69 -6.10 -2.26
CA TYR A 162 4.54 -5.37 -1.73
C TYR A 162 3.53 -4.96 -2.82
N HIS A 163 3.72 -5.36 -4.08
CA HIS A 163 2.71 -5.09 -5.10
C HIS A 163 1.49 -6.01 -4.92
N VAL A 164 0.29 -5.49 -5.14
CA VAL A 164 -0.95 -6.27 -5.07
C VAL A 164 -0.93 -7.41 -6.12
N ARG A 165 -1.34 -8.62 -5.73
CA ARG A 165 -1.47 -9.78 -6.63
C ARG A 165 -2.92 -10.17 -6.88
N GLU A 166 -3.20 -10.63 -8.09
CA GLU A 166 -4.52 -11.07 -8.53
C GLU A 166 -5.05 -12.23 -7.70
N ILE A 167 -4.19 -13.18 -7.32
CA ILE A 167 -4.60 -14.36 -6.54
C ILE A 167 -5.17 -13.96 -5.16
N ASP A 168 -4.66 -12.87 -4.57
CA ASP A 168 -5.16 -12.36 -3.29
C ASP A 168 -6.49 -11.63 -3.47
N MET A 169 -6.58 -10.83 -4.54
CA MET A 169 -7.80 -10.10 -4.87
C MET A 169 -8.95 -11.02 -5.28
N ARG A 170 -8.68 -12.11 -6.01
CA ARG A 170 -9.71 -13.09 -6.40
C ARG A 170 -10.50 -13.58 -5.20
N LYS A 171 -9.82 -13.88 -4.08
CA LYS A 171 -10.46 -14.28 -2.81
C LYS A 171 -11.41 -13.19 -2.30
N LEU A 172 -10.97 -11.94 -2.19
CA LEU A 172 -11.81 -10.83 -1.73
C LEU A 172 -13.05 -10.62 -2.63
N LEU A 173 -12.88 -10.76 -3.94
CA LEU A 173 -13.98 -10.62 -4.91
C LEU A 173 -15.02 -11.76 -4.81
N GLN A 174 -14.72 -12.83 -4.07
CA GLN A 174 -15.68 -13.92 -3.84
C GLN A 174 -16.63 -13.66 -2.67
N VAL A 175 -16.39 -12.66 -1.82
CA VAL A 175 -17.28 -12.33 -0.70
C VAL A 175 -18.68 -12.00 -1.22
N GLN A 176 -19.68 -12.66 -0.65
CA GLN A 176 -21.09 -12.58 -1.02
C GLN A 176 -21.92 -11.79 -0.01
N THR A 177 -21.44 -11.64 1.22
CA THR A 177 -22.20 -10.99 2.30
C THR A 177 -21.63 -9.59 2.61
N GLN A 178 -22.47 -8.70 3.15
CA GLN A 178 -22.12 -7.29 3.40
C GLN A 178 -20.86 -7.15 4.29
N VAL A 179 -20.03 -6.15 3.97
CA VAL A 179 -18.87 -5.71 4.76
C VAL A 179 -19.13 -4.29 5.27
N ASP A 180 -18.65 -3.94 6.46
CA ASP A 180 -18.83 -2.61 7.04
C ASP A 180 -17.68 -1.67 6.68
N ILE A 181 -16.45 -2.17 6.75
CA ILE A 181 -15.23 -1.38 6.55
C ILE A 181 -14.32 -2.06 5.52
N GLY A 182 -13.91 -1.32 4.50
CA GLY A 182 -12.83 -1.68 3.58
C GLY A 182 -11.56 -0.88 3.89
N ILE A 183 -10.39 -1.50 3.73
CA ILE A 183 -9.09 -0.86 3.96
C ILE A 183 -8.15 -1.21 2.80
N SER A 184 -7.51 -0.21 2.21
CA SER A 184 -6.40 -0.38 1.26
C SER A 184 -5.38 0.71 1.42
N HIS A 185 -4.09 0.43 1.23
CA HIS A 185 -3.07 1.48 1.27
C HIS A 185 -3.27 2.51 0.14
N ASP A 186 -3.22 2.03 -1.10
CA ASP A 186 -3.56 2.84 -2.26
C ASP A 186 -5.04 3.19 -2.32
N TRP A 187 -5.34 4.35 -2.88
CA TRP A 187 -6.71 4.78 -3.11
C TRP A 187 -7.37 3.93 -4.20
N PRO A 188 -8.66 3.58 -4.09
CA PRO A 188 -9.42 3.04 -5.21
C PRO A 188 -9.37 3.99 -6.40
N GLN A 189 -8.91 3.50 -7.55
CA GLN A 189 -8.82 4.32 -8.75
C GLN A 189 -10.17 4.97 -9.09
N GLY A 190 -10.16 6.28 -9.33
CA GLY A 190 -11.34 7.06 -9.68
C GLY A 190 -12.05 7.70 -8.49
N VAL A 191 -11.64 7.39 -7.25
CA VAL A 191 -12.23 8.01 -6.04
C VAL A 191 -11.94 9.50 -5.95
N GLU A 192 -10.81 9.94 -6.53
CA GLU A 192 -10.42 11.34 -6.61
C GLU A 192 -11.50 12.20 -7.26
N TRP A 193 -12.25 11.66 -8.25
CA TRP A 193 -13.34 12.35 -8.94
C TRP A 193 -14.65 12.40 -8.16
N LYS A 194 -14.73 11.69 -7.03
CA LYS A 194 -15.95 11.53 -6.21
C LYS A 194 -15.99 12.46 -5.00
N GLY A 195 -14.96 13.28 -4.80
CA GLY A 195 -14.86 14.30 -3.76
C GLY A 195 -14.55 15.68 -4.33
N ASN A 196 -13.95 16.56 -3.52
CA ASN A 196 -13.54 17.88 -3.97
C ASN A 196 -12.21 17.82 -4.77
N PHE A 197 -12.27 17.24 -5.97
CA PHE A 197 -11.11 17.05 -6.85
C PHE A 197 -10.43 18.38 -7.22
N LYS A 198 -11.20 19.48 -7.29
CA LYS A 198 -10.66 20.82 -7.58
C LYS A 198 -9.69 21.26 -6.50
N LYS A 199 -10.06 21.14 -5.22
CA LYS A 199 -9.17 21.45 -4.09
C LYS A 199 -7.98 20.49 -4.04
N LEU A 200 -8.19 19.21 -4.34
CA LEU A 200 -7.13 18.20 -4.38
C LEU A 200 -6.06 18.56 -5.43
N PHE A 201 -6.46 18.84 -6.67
CA PHE A 201 -5.53 19.16 -7.77
C PHE A 201 -4.92 20.56 -7.64
N GLN A 202 -5.57 21.49 -6.94
CA GLN A 202 -4.94 22.75 -6.55
C GLN A 202 -3.79 22.52 -5.56
N LYS A 203 -3.96 21.61 -4.59
CA LYS A 203 -2.93 21.28 -3.60
C LYS A 203 -1.82 20.42 -4.21
N LYS A 204 -2.16 19.47 -5.08
CA LYS A 204 -1.23 18.53 -5.74
C LYS A 204 -1.49 18.50 -7.24
N SER A 205 -0.89 19.43 -7.98
CA SER A 205 -1.16 19.62 -9.42
C SER A 205 -0.81 18.41 -10.29
N PHE A 206 0.23 17.64 -9.94
CA PHE A 206 0.65 16.45 -10.69
C PHE A 206 -0.43 15.36 -10.71
N PHE A 207 -1.30 15.31 -9.69
CA PHE A 207 -2.36 14.31 -9.61
C PHE A 207 -3.41 14.47 -10.71
N GLU A 208 -3.59 15.67 -11.27
CA GLU A 208 -4.60 15.88 -12.30
C GLU A 208 -4.28 15.10 -13.58
N GLU A 209 -3.02 15.04 -13.97
CA GLU A 209 -2.60 14.29 -15.16
C GLU A 209 -2.66 12.77 -14.92
N ASP A 210 -2.22 12.32 -13.74
CA ASP A 210 -2.29 10.90 -13.36
C ASP A 210 -3.75 10.42 -13.26
N ALA A 211 -4.65 11.25 -12.72
CA ALA A 211 -6.07 10.94 -12.63
C ALA A 211 -6.72 10.88 -14.02
N LYS A 212 -6.40 11.83 -14.91
CA LYS A 212 -6.93 11.85 -16.29
C LYS A 212 -6.43 10.69 -17.13
N SER A 213 -5.18 10.27 -16.93
CA SER A 213 -4.57 9.13 -17.63
C SER A 213 -4.93 7.78 -17.00
N GLY A 214 -5.65 7.76 -15.88
CA GLY A 214 -6.01 6.53 -15.16
C GLY A 214 -4.80 5.83 -14.53
N ARG A 215 -3.74 6.57 -14.21
CA ARG A 215 -2.57 6.08 -13.47
C ARG A 215 -2.68 6.30 -11.96
N LEU A 216 -3.50 7.26 -11.52
CA LEU A 216 -3.72 7.51 -10.10
C LEU A 216 -4.57 6.40 -9.45
N GLY A 217 -4.08 5.90 -8.32
CA GLY A 217 -4.78 4.90 -7.51
C GLY A 217 -4.69 3.46 -8.05
N SER A 218 -5.34 2.56 -7.32
CA SER A 218 -5.28 1.12 -7.50
C SER A 218 -6.54 0.59 -8.18
N VAL A 219 -6.33 -0.10 -9.31
CA VAL A 219 -7.39 -0.80 -10.05
C VAL A 219 -7.93 -1.97 -9.22
N ALA A 220 -7.07 -2.68 -8.47
CA ALA A 220 -7.49 -3.74 -7.56
C ALA A 220 -8.40 -3.21 -6.44
N ALA A 221 -8.03 -2.08 -5.82
CA ALA A 221 -8.85 -1.46 -4.78
C ALA A 221 -10.19 -0.95 -5.35
N LYS A 222 -10.20 -0.45 -6.59
CA LYS A 222 -11.44 -0.13 -7.31
C LYS A 222 -12.35 -1.35 -7.46
N TYR A 223 -11.82 -2.50 -7.90
CA TYR A 223 -12.62 -3.71 -8.00
C TYR A 223 -13.17 -4.14 -6.64
N ALA A 224 -12.39 -4.03 -5.57
CA ALA A 224 -12.85 -4.39 -4.24
C ALA A 224 -13.94 -3.44 -3.71
N ILE A 225 -13.80 -2.12 -3.83
CA ILE A 225 -14.83 -1.19 -3.34
C ILE A 225 -16.15 -1.35 -4.12
N GLU A 226 -16.10 -1.54 -5.44
CA GLU A 226 -17.28 -1.75 -6.29
C GLU A 226 -17.99 -3.08 -5.99
N ARG A 227 -17.22 -4.11 -5.63
CA ARG A 227 -17.71 -5.48 -5.40
C ARG A 227 -18.18 -5.74 -3.97
N LEU A 228 -17.53 -5.14 -2.97
CA LEU A 228 -17.83 -5.32 -1.55
C LEU A 228 -18.80 -4.27 -1.00
N ARG A 229 -18.82 -3.08 -1.63
CA ARG A 229 -19.63 -1.92 -1.26
C ARG A 229 -19.66 -1.67 0.25
N PRO A 230 -18.51 -1.56 0.94
CA PRO A 230 -18.51 -1.37 2.38
C PRO A 230 -19.12 -0.02 2.74
N ARG A 231 -19.59 0.15 3.98
CA ARG A 231 -20.11 1.43 4.44
C ARG A 231 -19.02 2.50 4.49
N TYR A 232 -17.82 2.11 4.94
CA TYR A 232 -16.63 2.94 4.99
C TYR A 232 -15.49 2.33 4.19
N TRP A 233 -14.69 3.17 3.55
CA TRP A 233 -13.42 2.77 2.94
C TRP A 233 -12.31 3.70 3.39
N PHE A 234 -11.25 3.14 3.97
CA PHE A 234 -10.10 3.88 4.47
C PHE A 234 -8.86 3.63 3.62
N SER A 235 -8.16 4.70 3.24
CA SER A 235 -6.89 4.62 2.51
C SER A 235 -5.83 5.61 2.99
N ALA A 236 -4.60 5.44 2.49
CA ALA A 236 -3.44 6.24 2.88
C ALA A 236 -2.59 6.60 1.64
N HIS A 237 -1.27 6.45 1.72
CA HIS A 237 -0.28 6.56 0.65
C HIS A 237 -0.04 7.97 0.07
N LEU A 238 -1.08 8.66 -0.38
CA LEU A 238 -0.95 9.92 -1.13
C LEU A 238 -0.65 11.15 -0.26
N HIS A 239 -0.47 10.95 1.05
CA HIS A 239 -0.11 11.99 2.04
C HIS A 239 -0.96 13.26 1.89
N CYS A 240 -2.28 13.06 1.96
CA CYS A 240 -3.26 14.13 2.09
C CYS A 240 -4.60 13.60 2.61
N LYS A 241 -5.26 14.39 3.48
CA LYS A 241 -6.65 14.15 3.84
C LYS A 241 -7.57 14.39 2.65
N PHE A 242 -8.42 13.41 2.36
CA PHE A 242 -9.42 13.51 1.32
C PHE A 242 -10.64 12.67 1.66
N ALA A 243 -11.81 13.28 1.53
CA ALA A 243 -13.09 12.64 1.76
C ALA A 243 -13.90 12.64 0.46
N ALA A 244 -14.59 11.54 0.20
CA ALA A 244 -15.43 11.36 -0.98
C ALA A 244 -16.61 10.43 -0.69
N ILE A 245 -17.64 10.50 -1.54
CA ILE A 245 -18.78 9.57 -1.48
C ILE A 245 -18.79 8.74 -2.77
N TRP A 246 -18.57 7.44 -2.63
CA TRP A 246 -18.66 6.51 -3.74
C TRP A 246 -20.08 5.97 -3.88
N GLN A 247 -20.76 6.35 -4.95
CA GLN A 247 -22.10 5.89 -5.29
C GLN A 247 -22.03 4.58 -6.10
N HIS A 248 -22.69 3.53 -5.59
CA HIS A 248 -22.83 2.22 -6.23
C HIS A 248 -24.22 2.12 -6.86
N GLY A 249 -24.28 1.96 -8.18
CA GLY A 249 -25.55 1.86 -8.90
C GLY A 249 -25.85 3.11 -9.74
N GLY A 250 -25.12 3.23 -10.84
CA GLY A 250 -25.58 3.91 -12.05
C GLY A 250 -25.45 2.88 -13.17
N GLU A 251 -26.55 2.51 -13.82
CA GLU A 251 -26.53 1.62 -14.96
C GLU A 251 -25.63 2.21 -16.06
N ALA A 252 -24.56 1.48 -16.39
CA ALA A 252 -23.93 1.60 -17.70
C ALA A 252 -24.92 1.02 -18.72
N GLY A 253 -25.86 1.85 -19.19
CA GLY A 253 -26.97 1.36 -20.02
C GLY A 253 -27.95 2.43 -20.50
N ALA A 254 -27.47 3.52 -21.11
CA ALA A 254 -28.28 4.31 -22.04
C ALA A 254 -27.39 5.16 -22.95
N ASP A 255 -27.04 4.58 -24.10
CA ASP A 255 -26.84 5.34 -25.33
C ASP A 255 -28.13 6.09 -25.67
N ALA A 256 -28.32 7.29 -25.13
CA ALA A 256 -29.23 8.26 -25.69
C ALA A 256 -28.44 9.16 -26.63
N LYS A 257 -28.41 8.78 -27.92
CA LYS A 257 -28.01 9.67 -29.01
C LYS A 257 -28.77 11.00 -28.90
N PRO A 258 -28.13 12.14 -29.21
CA PRO A 258 -28.82 13.41 -29.28
C PRO A 258 -29.61 13.46 -30.59
N ASN A 259 -30.90 13.16 -30.55
CA ASN A 259 -31.80 13.61 -31.61
C ASN A 259 -32.18 15.05 -31.29
N GLY A 260 -31.57 15.98 -32.03
CA GLY A 260 -32.13 17.31 -32.20
C GLY A 260 -33.43 17.20 -33.00
N GLU A 261 -34.48 17.84 -32.52
CA GLU A 261 -35.20 18.86 -33.28
C GLU A 261 -36.15 19.65 -32.37
N SER A 262 -36.18 20.94 -32.64
CA SER A 262 -36.75 22.05 -31.89
C SER A 262 -38.27 22.12 -31.90
N ALA A 263 -38.88 22.49 -30.77
CA ALA A 263 -40.08 23.33 -30.77
C ALA A 263 -40.32 24.02 -29.41
N GLY A 264 -40.44 25.35 -29.44
CA GLY A 264 -41.44 26.07 -28.65
C GLY A 264 -41.02 26.64 -27.29
N VAL A 265 -40.42 27.83 -27.32
CA VAL A 265 -40.33 28.76 -26.18
C VAL A 265 -41.73 29.22 -25.75
N GLN A 266 -42.08 29.10 -24.46
CA GLN A 266 -42.93 30.08 -23.78
C GLN A 266 -42.47 30.35 -22.33
N LYS A 267 -42.47 31.64 -22.01
CA LYS A 267 -42.02 32.29 -20.78
C LYS A 267 -42.93 31.99 -19.58
N GLY A 268 -42.33 31.90 -18.40
CA GLY A 268 -43.00 32.11 -17.11
C GLY A 268 -41.95 32.37 -16.03
N ALA A 269 -41.82 33.63 -15.62
CA ALA A 269 -40.92 34.07 -14.56
C ALA A 269 -41.52 33.78 -13.18
N ALA A 270 -40.70 33.32 -12.23
CA ALA A 270 -40.88 33.58 -10.81
C ALA A 270 -39.55 33.34 -10.08
N ASP A 271 -39.05 34.40 -9.47
CA ASP A 271 -37.96 34.42 -8.51
C ASP A 271 -38.23 33.50 -7.32
N MET A 272 -37.25 32.67 -6.94
CA MET A 272 -37.03 32.35 -5.53
C MET A 272 -35.57 31.97 -5.30
N LYS A 273 -34.87 32.88 -4.61
CA LYS A 273 -33.53 32.67 -4.06
C LYS A 273 -33.56 31.49 -3.09
N SER A 274 -32.64 30.54 -3.24
CA SER A 274 -32.21 29.67 -2.15
C SER A 274 -30.70 29.83 -2.00
N ASN A 275 -30.29 30.27 -0.81
CA ASN A 275 -28.91 30.30 -0.36
C ASN A 275 -28.44 28.85 -0.20
N ASP A 276 -27.35 28.49 -0.87
CA ASP A 276 -26.62 27.26 -0.61
C ASP A 276 -25.33 27.67 0.13
N GLU A 277 -25.44 27.73 1.45
CA GLU A 277 -24.31 27.84 2.37
C GLU A 277 -23.97 26.41 2.85
N PRO A 278 -22.68 26.06 2.96
CA PRO A 278 -22.24 24.70 3.26
C PRO A 278 -22.62 24.30 4.68
N VAL A 279 -23.23 23.11 4.80
CA VAL A 279 -23.44 22.45 6.10
C VAL A 279 -22.06 22.08 6.67
N LYS A 280 -21.65 22.83 7.69
CA LYS A 280 -20.49 22.54 8.53
C LYS A 280 -20.82 21.28 9.35
N ASN A 281 -19.94 20.29 9.34
CA ASN A 281 -20.09 19.06 10.13
C ASN A 281 -19.58 19.36 11.53
N ASP A 282 -20.40 19.17 12.57
CA ASP A 282 -20.08 19.57 13.96
C ASP A 282 -19.07 18.63 14.68
N ASP A 283 -18.44 17.70 13.95
CA ASP A 283 -17.50 16.70 14.49
C ASP A 283 -16.02 16.96 14.13
N GLU A 284 -15.68 18.13 13.57
CA GLU A 284 -14.30 18.51 13.24
C GLU A 284 -13.71 19.40 14.36
N ILE A 285 -12.76 18.86 15.13
CA ILE A 285 -11.92 19.64 16.05
C ILE A 285 -10.61 19.95 15.31
N ASP A 286 -10.39 21.23 15.05
CA ASP A 286 -9.18 21.79 14.44
C ASP A 286 -8.08 21.89 15.53
N LEU A 287 -6.92 21.27 15.30
CA LEU A 287 -5.80 21.22 16.24
C LEU A 287 -4.71 22.26 15.90
N ASP A 288 -5.12 23.47 15.56
CA ASP A 288 -4.22 24.59 15.34
C ASP A 288 -3.96 25.31 16.68
N MET A 289 -2.78 25.07 17.26
CA MET A 289 -2.25 25.84 18.38
C MET A 289 -1.68 27.18 17.86
N ASP A 290 -2.48 28.23 17.88
CA ASP A 290 -1.99 29.61 17.87
C ASP A 290 -2.01 30.16 19.31
N ASP A 291 -0.83 30.44 19.85
CA ASP A 291 -0.66 31.30 21.03
C ASP A 291 0.54 32.23 20.77
N ASP A 292 0.25 33.37 20.15
CA ASP A 292 1.06 34.59 20.23
C ASP A 292 0.44 35.46 21.33
N ASP A 293 1.14 35.66 22.45
CA ASP A 293 1.02 36.91 23.19
C ASP A 293 2.39 37.35 23.71
N ASP A 294 2.77 38.54 23.28
CA ASP A 294 4.10 39.11 23.34
C ASP A 294 3.98 40.42 24.14
N THR A 295 4.45 40.45 25.39
CA THR A 295 4.70 41.71 26.11
C THR A 295 5.94 41.64 27.01
N ALA A 296 7.03 42.25 26.52
CA ALA A 296 8.17 42.68 27.34
C ALA A 296 7.82 43.96 28.13
N PRO A 297 8.58 44.33 29.20
CA PRO A 297 9.77 45.16 28.96
C PRO A 297 10.99 44.98 29.91
N ALA A 298 12.18 45.16 29.32
CA ALA A 298 13.42 45.84 29.77
C ALA A 298 13.80 45.92 31.27
N ASN A 299 15.02 45.51 31.66
CA ASN A 299 16.25 46.33 31.53
C ASN A 299 17.52 45.71 32.17
N ALA A 300 18.63 45.82 31.43
CA ALA A 300 19.99 46.26 31.81
C ALA A 300 21.00 45.41 32.63
N ASN A 301 22.17 45.26 31.98
CA ASN A 301 23.56 45.12 32.45
C ASN A 301 24.02 43.72 32.93
N GLY A 302 25.14 43.15 32.46
CA GLY A 302 26.19 43.63 31.58
C GLY A 302 27.36 42.63 31.54
N ASP A 303 28.21 42.81 30.53
CA ASP A 303 29.58 42.30 30.33
C ASP A 303 29.79 40.83 29.91
N ASN A 304 30.70 40.47 28.99
CA ASN A 304 31.44 41.10 27.88
C ASN A 304 32.24 39.96 27.21
N ALA A 305 32.83 40.24 26.04
CA ALA A 305 33.82 39.47 25.27
C ALA A 305 33.27 38.46 24.24
N GLN A 306 33.07 38.88 22.97
CA GLN A 306 34.05 39.15 21.88
C GLN A 306 34.27 37.89 21.00
N ILE A 307 34.32 37.91 19.65
CA ILE A 307 34.17 38.96 18.62
C ILE A 307 34.01 38.30 17.23
N ALA A 308 33.17 38.94 16.40
CA ALA A 308 33.26 39.27 14.96
C ALA A 308 33.59 38.17 13.92
N SER A 309 32.70 37.87 12.97
CA SER A 309 32.29 38.62 11.75
C SER A 309 32.97 38.02 10.51
N ASN A 310 32.44 37.97 9.29
CA ASN A 310 31.49 38.84 8.61
C ASN A 310 31.08 38.15 7.28
N GLY A 311 29.89 38.43 6.73
CA GLY A 311 29.64 38.22 5.30
C GLY A 311 28.20 37.93 4.86
N THR A 312 27.38 38.97 4.80
CA THR A 312 25.99 39.03 4.30
C THR A 312 25.81 38.70 2.82
N THR A 313 24.78 37.91 2.47
CA THR A 313 23.80 38.22 1.38
C THR A 313 22.52 37.39 1.56
N ILE A 314 21.36 38.06 1.43
CA ILE A 314 19.99 37.56 1.65
C ILE A 314 19.33 37.20 0.30
N THR A 315 18.39 36.23 0.33
CA THR A 315 17.19 35.97 -0.53
C THR A 315 17.11 34.51 -1.08
N PRO A 316 15.93 33.94 -1.37
CA PRO A 316 15.03 33.30 -0.38
C PRO A 316 14.58 31.87 -0.79
N ALA A 317 13.80 31.23 0.09
CA ALA A 317 12.98 30.02 -0.14
C ALA A 317 13.73 28.69 -0.28
N ALA A 318 14.04 28.09 0.88
CA ALA A 318 14.27 26.65 0.96
C ALA A 318 12.92 25.93 0.90
N THR A 319 12.68 25.22 -0.20
CA THR A 319 11.68 24.15 -0.29
C THR A 319 12.06 23.02 0.67
N ASN A 320 11.09 22.57 1.47
CA ASN A 320 11.25 21.53 2.49
C ASN A 320 11.84 20.23 1.91
N ALA A 321 12.90 19.73 2.54
CA ALA A 321 13.66 18.56 2.11
C ALA A 321 13.07 17.20 2.57
N ASP A 322 11.87 17.21 3.16
CA ASP A 322 11.22 16.02 3.77
C ASP A 322 10.06 15.46 2.93
N GLU A 323 9.86 15.97 1.72
CA GLU A 323 9.09 15.27 0.70
C GLU A 323 10.00 14.23 0.04
N ILE A 324 9.89 12.99 0.49
CA ILE A 324 10.35 11.84 -0.29
C ILE A 324 9.61 11.95 -1.63
N ASP A 325 10.38 12.17 -2.69
CA ASP A 325 9.94 12.08 -4.09
C ASP A 325 9.17 10.77 -4.19
N LEU A 326 7.85 10.86 -4.30
CA LEU A 326 7.03 9.71 -4.62
C LEU A 326 7.62 9.19 -5.92
N ASP A 327 8.08 7.93 -5.96
CA ASP A 327 8.51 7.24 -7.19
C ASP A 327 7.30 7.01 -8.14
N LEU A 328 6.52 8.07 -8.35
CA LEU A 328 5.70 8.32 -9.51
C LEU A 328 6.68 8.83 -10.59
N ASP A 329 7.31 7.86 -11.23
CA ASP A 329 7.92 7.96 -12.56
C ASP A 329 9.37 8.51 -12.63
N LYS A 330 10.34 7.58 -12.56
CA LYS A 330 11.63 7.72 -13.26
C LYS A 330 12.08 6.53 -14.11
N ASP A 331 11.26 5.49 -14.27
CA ASP A 331 11.66 4.28 -15.02
C ASP A 331 10.69 3.86 -16.16
N ASP A 332 9.86 4.77 -16.68
CA ASP A 332 9.09 4.53 -17.91
C ASP A 332 9.82 5.03 -19.17
N GLU A 333 11.03 4.52 -19.40
CA GLU A 333 11.60 4.45 -20.76
C GLU A 333 11.56 3.00 -21.26
N ASN A 334 10.40 2.64 -21.83
CA ASN A 334 10.20 1.44 -22.62
C ASN A 334 11.21 1.39 -23.77
N PRO A 335 12.05 0.34 -23.93
CA PRO A 335 12.93 0.37 -25.05
C PRO A 335 12.69 -0.83 -25.96
N ALA A 336 11.93 -0.56 -27.03
CA ALA A 336 11.78 -1.46 -28.16
C ALA A 336 13.16 -1.87 -28.69
N THR A 337 13.48 -3.16 -28.60
CA THR A 337 14.68 -3.77 -29.19
C THR A 337 14.43 -4.07 -30.66
N THR A 338 15.06 -3.31 -31.55
CA THR A 338 15.30 -3.68 -32.95
C THR A 338 16.77 -4.06 -33.11
N ILE A 339 17.03 -5.32 -33.42
CA ILE A 339 18.34 -5.86 -33.75
C ILE A 339 18.72 -5.37 -35.16
N THR A 340 19.89 -4.76 -35.33
CA THR A 340 20.51 -4.55 -36.65
C THR A 340 21.94 -5.10 -36.67
N HIS A 341 22.19 -6.02 -37.60
CA HIS A 341 23.53 -6.41 -38.05
C HIS A 341 24.07 -5.40 -39.08
N PRO A 342 25.40 -5.28 -39.25
CA PRO A 342 26.00 -4.17 -39.96
C PRO A 342 26.11 -4.43 -41.46
N ALA A 343 25.86 -3.42 -42.28
CA ALA A 343 26.43 -3.33 -43.63
C ALA A 343 26.58 -1.88 -44.06
N SER A 344 27.80 -1.55 -44.48
CA SER A 344 28.20 -0.34 -45.15
C SER A 344 27.43 -0.10 -46.46
N THR A 345 27.30 1.20 -46.80
CA THR A 345 27.23 1.86 -48.13
C THR A 345 25.94 2.65 -48.43
N THR A 346 26.13 3.97 -48.48
CA THR A 346 25.50 5.01 -49.31
C THR A 346 24.20 4.67 -50.08
N ALA A 347 23.07 5.31 -49.72
CA ALA A 347 22.06 5.87 -50.64
C ALA A 347 20.91 6.60 -49.90
N ASN A 348 20.21 7.47 -50.64
CA ASN A 348 19.27 8.55 -50.30
C ASN A 348 18.01 8.24 -49.43
N PRO A 349 17.32 9.28 -48.90
CA PRO A 349 16.18 9.15 -47.98
C PRO A 349 14.82 9.14 -48.72
N SER A 350 14.13 8.00 -48.77
CA SER A 350 12.70 7.94 -49.22
C SER A 350 11.95 6.61 -48.97
N THR A 351 12.22 5.85 -47.90
CA THR A 351 11.60 4.51 -47.70
C THR A 351 11.03 4.20 -46.31
N ALA A 352 10.70 5.19 -45.48
CA ALA A 352 10.12 4.96 -44.14
C ALA A 352 8.60 4.69 -44.10
N ALA A 353 7.87 4.90 -45.19
CA ALA A 353 6.39 4.80 -45.21
C ALA A 353 5.84 3.42 -45.64
N GLN A 354 6.69 2.46 -46.01
CA GLN A 354 6.24 1.15 -46.54
C GLN A 354 6.36 -0.02 -45.56
N THR A 355 7.02 0.13 -44.40
CA THR A 355 7.27 -0.98 -43.48
C THR A 355 6.13 -1.22 -42.48
N ASP A 356 5.42 -0.17 -42.02
CA ASP A 356 4.28 -0.34 -41.08
C ASP A 356 3.07 -1.03 -41.70
N SER A 357 2.83 -0.85 -43.00
CA SER A 357 1.73 -1.52 -43.70
C SER A 357 1.96 -3.03 -43.84
N THR A 358 3.22 -3.48 -43.87
CA THR A 358 3.56 -4.90 -44.02
C THR A 358 3.39 -5.71 -42.74
N LEU A 359 3.64 -5.12 -41.56
CA LEU A 359 3.44 -5.81 -40.28
C LEU A 359 1.96 -5.93 -39.90
N ALA A 360 1.17 -4.90 -40.22
CA ALA A 360 -0.28 -4.92 -40.07
C ALA A 360 -0.93 -5.92 -41.04
N SER A 361 -0.45 -5.97 -42.29
CA SER A 361 -0.91 -6.94 -43.29
C SER A 361 -0.51 -8.38 -42.94
N ALA A 362 0.67 -8.59 -42.35
CA ALA A 362 1.11 -9.90 -41.85
C ALA A 362 0.28 -10.39 -40.65
N ARG A 363 -0.14 -9.49 -39.73
CA ARG A 363 -1.09 -9.82 -38.66
C ARG A 363 -2.48 -10.16 -39.19
N ALA A 364 -2.95 -9.45 -40.22
CA ALA A 364 -4.24 -9.69 -40.86
C ALA A 364 -4.27 -10.99 -41.71
N ALA A 365 -3.10 -11.53 -42.09
CA ALA A 365 -2.97 -12.77 -42.86
C ALA A 365 -2.88 -14.04 -41.98
N LEU A 366 -2.87 -13.90 -40.64
CA LEU A 366 -2.91 -15.06 -39.74
C LEU A 366 -4.32 -15.69 -39.74
N PRO A 367 -4.44 -17.03 -39.75
CA PRO A 367 -5.74 -17.67 -39.74
C PRO A 367 -6.52 -17.33 -38.46
N ALA A 368 -7.85 -17.35 -38.53
CA ALA A 368 -8.76 -17.00 -37.43
C ALA A 368 -8.47 -17.76 -36.12
N SER A 369 -7.80 -18.91 -36.19
CA SER A 369 -7.32 -19.70 -35.05
C SER A 369 -6.23 -19.03 -34.19
N PHE A 370 -5.52 -18.01 -34.71
CA PHE A 370 -4.56 -17.21 -33.94
C PHE A 370 -5.22 -16.05 -33.18
N PHE A 371 -6.42 -15.66 -33.59
CA PHE A 371 -7.25 -14.72 -32.85
C PHE A 371 -8.10 -15.53 -31.86
N LYS A 372 -7.49 -15.97 -30.74
CA LYS A 372 -8.29 -16.34 -29.58
C LYS A 372 -9.09 -15.09 -29.21
N LYS A 373 -10.39 -15.07 -29.53
CA LYS A 373 -11.32 -14.07 -29.02
C LYS A 373 -11.06 -14.02 -27.51
N PRO A 374 -10.71 -12.86 -26.93
CA PRO A 374 -10.66 -12.74 -25.48
C PRO A 374 -11.96 -13.33 -24.95
N PRO A 375 -11.92 -14.21 -23.92
CA PRO A 375 -13.15 -14.69 -23.32
C PRO A 375 -14.02 -13.47 -23.04
N GLU A 376 -15.26 -13.50 -23.52
CA GLU A 376 -16.20 -12.41 -23.23
C GLU A 376 -16.20 -12.22 -21.71
N PRO A 377 -16.06 -10.97 -21.22
CA PRO A 377 -16.02 -10.73 -19.78
C PRO A 377 -17.29 -11.33 -19.18
N GLU A 378 -17.11 -12.32 -18.29
CA GLU A 378 -18.22 -12.93 -17.58
C GLU A 378 -18.95 -11.81 -16.83
N HIS A 379 -20.25 -11.66 -17.08
CA HIS A 379 -21.06 -10.68 -16.37
C HIS A 379 -21.30 -11.19 -14.95
N ILE A 380 -20.37 -10.90 -14.05
CA ILE A 380 -20.45 -11.25 -12.63
C ILE A 380 -21.65 -10.50 -12.03
N GLN A 381 -22.69 -11.25 -11.68
CA GLN A 381 -23.82 -10.68 -10.96
C GLN A 381 -23.35 -10.24 -9.57
N HIS A 382 -23.75 -9.03 -9.19
CA HIS A 382 -23.47 -8.54 -7.85
C HIS A 382 -24.27 -9.35 -6.82
N PRO A 383 -23.70 -9.75 -5.67
CA PRO A 383 -24.41 -10.56 -4.70
C PRO A 383 -25.62 -9.83 -4.14
N PRO A 384 -26.75 -10.53 -3.93
CA PRO A 384 -27.98 -9.94 -3.43
C PRO A 384 -27.88 -9.50 -1.96
N GLU A 385 -27.00 -10.13 -1.17
CA GLU A 385 -26.81 -9.81 0.26
C GLU A 385 -25.94 -8.57 0.51
N ILE A 386 -25.27 -8.06 -0.53
CA ILE A 386 -24.53 -6.79 -0.45
C ILE A 386 -25.45 -5.69 -0.98
N THR A 387 -26.15 -5.05 -0.06
CA THR A 387 -27.23 -4.10 -0.36
C THR A 387 -26.79 -2.65 -0.32
N ASN A 388 -25.63 -2.34 0.27
CA ASN A 388 -25.19 -0.97 0.41
C ASN A 388 -24.99 -0.30 -0.97
N THR A 389 -25.47 0.94 -1.10
CA THR A 389 -25.42 1.72 -2.33
C THR A 389 -24.42 2.86 -2.24
N THR A 390 -23.87 3.16 -1.06
CA THR A 390 -22.95 4.29 -0.87
C THR A 390 -21.80 3.93 0.06
N THR A 391 -20.56 4.20 -0.36
CA THR A 391 -19.39 4.08 0.51
C THR A 391 -18.84 5.46 0.85
N GLN A 392 -18.65 5.71 2.14
CA GLN A 392 -17.95 6.88 2.65
C GLN A 392 -16.44 6.61 2.59
N PHE A 393 -15.73 7.33 1.72
CA PHE A 393 -14.30 7.21 1.57
C PHE A 393 -13.58 8.27 2.40
N LEU A 394 -12.53 7.86 3.10
CA LEU A 394 -11.61 8.75 3.80
C LEU A 394 -10.18 8.27 3.57
N ALA A 395 -9.33 9.18 3.13
CA ALA A 395 -7.88 9.03 3.17
C ALA A 395 -7.27 10.06 4.11
N LEU A 396 -6.17 9.69 4.76
CA LEU A 396 -5.45 10.51 5.73
C LEU A 396 -3.96 10.59 5.41
N ASP A 397 -3.29 11.57 6.02
CA ASP A 397 -1.86 11.83 5.84
C ASP A 397 -0.99 10.92 6.73
N LYS A 398 0.33 11.13 6.69
CA LYS A 398 1.27 10.51 7.65
C LYS A 398 1.38 11.31 8.94
N CYS A 399 1.69 10.64 10.05
CA CYS A 399 1.89 11.25 11.36
C CYS A 399 3.07 12.25 11.37
N LEU A 400 2.77 13.52 11.08
CA LEU A 400 3.70 14.65 11.10
C LEU A 400 3.00 15.90 11.62
N PRO A 401 3.74 16.89 12.15
CA PRO A 401 3.16 18.15 12.60
C PRO A 401 2.35 18.85 11.50
N ASN A 402 1.22 19.45 11.91
CA ASN A 402 0.32 20.22 11.04
C ASN A 402 -0.25 19.41 9.86
N ARG A 403 -0.48 18.11 10.07
CA ARG A 403 -1.11 17.23 9.08
C ARG A 403 -2.32 16.52 9.65
N ASP A 404 -3.28 16.26 8.77
CA ASP A 404 -4.48 15.50 9.06
C ASP A 404 -4.21 13.98 8.94
N PHE A 405 -3.56 13.38 9.92
CA PHE A 405 -3.15 11.98 9.88
C PHE A 405 -4.08 11.03 10.65
N LEU A 406 -4.84 11.55 11.62
CA LEU A 406 -5.67 10.78 12.55
C LEU A 406 -7.12 11.27 12.54
N GLN A 407 -8.08 10.36 12.55
CA GLN A 407 -9.50 10.67 12.73
C GLN A 407 -10.20 9.69 13.68
N LEU A 408 -10.92 10.22 14.67
CA LEU A 408 -11.77 9.44 15.58
C LEU A 408 -13.18 9.28 15.01
N VAL A 409 -13.62 8.04 14.76
CA VAL A 409 -14.91 7.72 14.14
C VAL A 409 -15.70 6.79 15.06
N SER A 410 -16.98 7.11 15.30
CA SER A 410 -17.91 6.20 15.96
C SER A 410 -18.75 5.49 14.90
N VAL A 411 -18.62 4.18 14.79
CA VAL A 411 -19.40 3.38 13.84
C VAL A 411 -20.58 2.75 14.59
N PRO A 412 -21.83 3.10 14.27
CA PRO A 412 -22.98 2.50 14.91
C PRO A 412 -23.13 1.05 14.47
N GLU A 413 -23.67 0.21 15.37
CA GLU A 413 -23.93 -1.21 15.08
C GLU A 413 -24.76 -1.38 13.79
N PRO A 414 -24.46 -2.39 12.96
CA PRO A 414 -25.26 -2.67 11.77
C PRO A 414 -26.70 -3.00 12.18
N THR A 415 -27.68 -2.27 11.64
CA THR A 415 -29.12 -2.44 11.91
C THR A 415 -29.75 -3.67 11.21
N SER A 416 -29.03 -4.78 11.05
CA SER A 416 -29.55 -6.00 10.41
C SER A 416 -30.05 -7.02 11.45
N PRO A 417 -31.35 -7.36 11.47
CA PRO A 417 -31.98 -8.11 12.57
C PRO A 417 -31.76 -9.63 12.57
N GLN A 418 -30.89 -10.21 11.73
CA GLN A 418 -30.86 -11.68 11.52
C GLN A 418 -29.55 -12.41 11.88
N ASP A 419 -28.44 -11.73 12.18
CA ASP A 419 -27.16 -12.40 12.52
C ASP A 419 -26.52 -11.89 13.82
N ILE A 420 -27.32 -11.51 14.82
CA ILE A 420 -26.79 -11.12 16.13
C ILE A 420 -26.88 -12.33 17.08
N PRO A 421 -25.80 -13.09 17.34
CA PRO A 421 -25.67 -13.75 18.63
C PRO A 421 -25.80 -12.66 19.70
N GLN A 422 -26.84 -12.78 20.52
CA GLN A 422 -27.22 -11.87 21.62
C GLN A 422 -26.09 -10.93 22.06
N ALA A 423 -26.32 -9.63 21.85
CA ALA A 423 -25.47 -8.54 22.32
C ALA A 423 -25.04 -8.77 23.78
N ASN A 424 -23.78 -9.17 23.94
CA ASN A 424 -23.01 -8.92 25.15
C ASN A 424 -21.96 -7.87 24.76
N PRO A 425 -22.15 -6.58 25.07
CA PRO A 425 -21.10 -5.58 24.87
C PRO A 425 -20.05 -5.73 25.98
N ASN A 426 -19.49 -6.94 26.14
CA ASN A 426 -18.33 -7.15 26.99
C ASN A 426 -17.12 -6.62 26.24
N ARG A 427 -16.94 -5.30 26.30
CA ARG A 427 -15.66 -4.67 26.01
C ARG A 427 -14.61 -5.27 26.97
N PRO A 428 -13.37 -5.50 26.53
CA PRO A 428 -12.84 -5.18 25.21
C PRO A 428 -13.28 -6.17 24.13
N PHE A 429 -13.58 -5.66 22.93
CA PHE A 429 -13.83 -6.53 21.76
C PHE A 429 -12.58 -7.32 21.40
N LYS A 430 -12.78 -8.54 20.89
CA LYS A 430 -11.72 -9.42 20.41
C LYS A 430 -11.88 -9.67 18.92
N LEU A 431 -10.76 -9.85 18.21
CA LEU A 431 -10.79 -10.23 16.80
C LEU A 431 -11.26 -11.67 16.66
N THR A 432 -12.13 -11.90 15.68
CA THR A 432 -12.55 -13.25 15.29
C THR A 432 -12.38 -13.44 13.78
N TYR A 433 -12.08 -14.67 13.37
CA TYR A 433 -12.09 -15.07 11.98
C TYR A 433 -13.50 -14.98 11.40
N ASP A 434 -13.59 -14.59 10.13
CA ASP A 434 -14.84 -14.59 9.37
C ASP A 434 -15.09 -15.95 8.70
N ARG A 435 -16.24 -16.57 8.96
CA ARG A 435 -16.59 -17.91 8.44
C ARG A 435 -16.57 -17.99 6.91
N GLU A 436 -17.08 -16.95 6.25
CA GLU A 436 -17.07 -16.90 4.78
C GLU A 436 -15.64 -16.78 4.26
N TRP A 437 -14.82 -15.94 4.88
CA TRP A 437 -13.40 -15.82 4.52
C TRP A 437 -12.59 -17.09 4.73
N LEU A 438 -12.81 -17.83 5.83
CA LEU A 438 -12.19 -19.14 6.06
C LEU A 438 -12.57 -20.13 4.94
N SER A 439 -13.83 -20.10 4.50
CA SER A 439 -14.34 -20.96 3.43
C SER A 439 -13.71 -20.62 2.08
N ILE A 440 -13.62 -19.32 1.76
CA ILE A 440 -12.93 -18.82 0.56
C ILE A 440 -11.46 -19.22 0.58
N THR A 441 -10.76 -18.96 1.69
CA THR A 441 -9.33 -19.28 1.83
C THR A 441 -9.08 -20.77 1.66
N ARG A 442 -9.87 -21.62 2.31
CA ARG A 442 -9.77 -23.09 2.17
C ARG A 442 -10.03 -23.55 0.73
N ALA A 443 -11.02 -22.97 0.05
CA ALA A 443 -11.33 -23.32 -1.35
C ALA A 443 -10.16 -22.99 -2.28
N PHE A 444 -9.57 -21.79 -2.15
CA PHE A 444 -8.42 -21.38 -2.95
C PHE A 444 -7.17 -22.21 -2.63
N THR A 445 -6.88 -22.48 -1.35
CA THR A 445 -5.72 -23.31 -0.98
C THR A 445 -5.81 -24.73 -1.55
N LEU A 446 -7.00 -25.32 -1.63
CA LEU A 446 -7.19 -26.67 -2.18
C LEU A 446 -7.19 -26.73 -3.71
N THR A 447 -7.68 -25.70 -4.38
CA THR A 447 -7.94 -25.73 -5.84
C THR A 447 -6.95 -24.91 -6.66
N GLU A 448 -6.40 -23.85 -6.07
CA GLU A 448 -5.41 -22.93 -6.66
C GLU A 448 -4.30 -22.63 -5.63
N PRO A 449 -3.56 -23.66 -5.15
CA PRO A 449 -2.53 -23.46 -4.14
C PRO A 449 -1.48 -22.45 -4.64
N PRO A 450 -1.22 -21.36 -3.90
CA PRO A 450 -0.23 -20.39 -4.33
C PRO A 450 1.17 -21.01 -4.25
N ILE A 451 1.97 -20.78 -5.28
CA ILE A 451 3.38 -21.18 -5.30
C ILE A 451 4.23 -19.94 -5.07
N PHE A 452 5.03 -19.99 -4.01
CA PHE A 452 5.88 -18.90 -3.58
C PHE A 452 7.34 -19.09 -4.03
N GLY A 453 8.02 -18.01 -4.39
CA GLY A 453 9.46 -18.02 -4.64
C GLY A 453 9.91 -18.63 -5.97
N ASN A 454 8.98 -18.99 -6.86
CA ASN A 454 9.29 -19.62 -8.16
C ASN A 454 8.88 -18.69 -9.34
N PRO A 455 9.85 -18.13 -10.08
CA PRO A 455 9.57 -17.15 -11.15
C PRO A 455 9.03 -17.79 -12.44
N ASP A 456 9.19 -19.11 -12.59
CA ASP A 456 8.79 -19.86 -13.77
C ASP A 456 7.29 -20.23 -13.74
N VAL A 457 6.67 -20.15 -12.57
CA VAL A 457 5.24 -20.43 -12.40
C VAL A 457 4.41 -19.27 -12.95
N ARG A 458 3.36 -19.61 -13.69
CA ARG A 458 2.36 -18.68 -14.19
C ARG A 458 1.03 -18.97 -13.51
N PRO A 459 0.31 -17.95 -13.00
CA PRO A 459 -1.02 -18.17 -12.45
C PRO A 459 -1.97 -18.82 -13.45
N ALA A 460 -2.77 -19.74 -12.95
CA ALA A 460 -3.89 -20.26 -13.72
C ALA A 460 -4.88 -19.13 -14.02
N PRO A 461 -5.56 -19.16 -15.19
CA PRO A 461 -6.69 -18.28 -15.45
C PRO A 461 -7.73 -18.39 -14.34
N ALA A 462 -8.40 -17.27 -14.04
CA ALA A 462 -9.49 -17.27 -13.08
C ALA A 462 -10.58 -18.27 -13.51
N LYS A 463 -11.15 -18.98 -12.54
CA LYS A 463 -12.32 -19.82 -12.75
C LYS A 463 -13.56 -18.94 -12.97
N PHE A 464 -14.61 -19.55 -13.51
CA PHE A 464 -15.89 -18.87 -13.62
C PHE A 464 -16.50 -18.62 -12.25
N GLN A 465 -17.30 -17.56 -12.12
CA GLN A 465 -17.91 -17.19 -10.83
C GLN A 465 -18.77 -18.33 -10.26
N SER A 466 -19.51 -19.03 -11.11
CA SER A 466 -20.34 -20.19 -10.71
C SER A 466 -19.52 -21.36 -10.16
N GLU A 467 -18.30 -21.56 -10.68
CA GLU A 467 -17.37 -22.59 -10.19
C GLU A 467 -16.84 -22.20 -8.81
N TYR A 468 -16.40 -20.95 -8.63
CA TYR A 468 -15.96 -20.45 -7.32
C TYR A 468 -17.08 -20.57 -6.28
N LEU A 469 -18.30 -20.16 -6.60
CA LEU A 469 -19.46 -20.28 -5.70
C LEU A 469 -19.70 -21.73 -5.27
N THR A 470 -19.61 -22.68 -6.20
CA THR A 470 -19.78 -24.11 -5.90
C THR A 470 -18.70 -24.60 -4.93
N LEU A 471 -17.43 -24.29 -5.21
CA LEU A 471 -16.30 -24.68 -4.38
C LEU A 471 -16.38 -24.07 -2.98
N ILE A 472 -16.71 -22.78 -2.89
CA ILE A 472 -16.83 -22.04 -1.63
C ILE A 472 -18.00 -22.56 -0.81
N THR A 473 -19.16 -22.85 -1.44
CA THR A 473 -20.32 -23.43 -0.75
C THR A 473 -19.97 -24.78 -0.12
N GLN A 474 -19.24 -25.62 -0.86
CA GLN A 474 -18.74 -26.90 -0.32
C GLN A 474 -17.82 -26.69 0.89
N GLN A 475 -16.88 -25.74 0.80
CA GLN A 475 -16.00 -25.44 1.94
C GLN A 475 -16.73 -24.78 3.10
N ARG A 476 -17.79 -24.01 2.84
CA ARG A 476 -18.63 -23.41 3.87
C ARG A 476 -19.34 -24.47 4.70
N THR A 477 -19.93 -25.48 4.05
CA THR A 477 -20.50 -26.64 4.76
C THR A 477 -19.46 -27.33 5.64
N TRP A 478 -18.22 -27.47 5.14
CA TRP A 478 -17.13 -28.06 5.92
C TRP A 478 -16.74 -27.18 7.13
N VAL A 479 -16.58 -25.87 6.94
CA VAL A 479 -16.23 -24.90 8.00
C VAL A 479 -17.29 -24.89 9.10
N ASP A 480 -18.58 -24.88 8.71
CA ASP A 480 -19.69 -24.88 9.67
C ASP A 480 -19.77 -26.19 10.48
N ALA A 481 -19.37 -27.32 9.89
CA ALA A 481 -19.35 -28.61 10.58
C ALA A 481 -18.11 -28.84 11.46
N ASN A 482 -16.96 -28.26 11.13
CA ASN A 482 -15.67 -28.59 11.76
C ASN A 482 -15.09 -27.48 12.64
N ILE A 483 -15.51 -26.21 12.44
CA ILE A 483 -14.99 -25.07 13.19
C ILE A 483 -16.12 -24.52 14.08
N PRO A 484 -16.12 -24.83 15.39
CA PRO A 484 -17.10 -24.29 16.31
C PRO A 484 -16.89 -22.79 16.55
N ASP A 485 -17.92 -22.07 17.00
CA ASP A 485 -17.83 -20.62 17.23
C ASP A 485 -16.74 -20.25 18.24
N SER A 486 -16.46 -21.10 19.23
CA SER A 486 -15.38 -20.90 20.20
C SER A 486 -13.98 -20.91 19.57
N ALA A 487 -13.83 -21.53 18.40
CA ALA A 487 -12.57 -21.57 17.64
C ALA A 487 -12.44 -20.40 16.65
N LEU A 488 -13.48 -19.57 16.48
CA LEU A 488 -13.40 -18.39 15.61
C LEU A 488 -12.65 -17.23 16.27
N GLN A 489 -12.57 -17.18 17.60
CA GLN A 489 -11.75 -16.17 18.25
C GLN A 489 -10.29 -16.37 17.85
N ILE A 490 -9.65 -15.32 17.33
CA ILE A 490 -8.24 -15.39 16.94
C ILE A 490 -7.41 -15.63 18.21
N PRO A 491 -6.60 -16.69 18.27
CA PRO A 491 -5.78 -16.97 19.44
C PRO A 491 -4.72 -15.88 19.60
N GLU A 492 -4.51 -15.40 20.83
CA GLU A 492 -3.44 -14.44 21.18
C GLU A 492 -2.10 -15.19 21.35
N ASN A 493 -1.64 -15.82 20.27
CA ASN A 493 -0.48 -16.73 20.24
C ASN A 493 0.78 -16.09 19.62
N PHE A 494 0.95 -14.78 19.78
CA PHE A 494 2.17 -14.09 19.36
C PHE A 494 3.41 -14.74 20.00
N SER A 495 4.46 -14.90 19.20
CA SER A 495 5.77 -15.35 19.68
C SER A 495 6.90 -14.69 18.90
N ILE A 496 8.01 -14.45 19.59
CA ILE A 496 9.23 -13.91 18.98
C ILE A 496 9.92 -15.05 18.22
N VAL A 497 9.84 -15.00 16.89
CA VAL A 497 10.42 -15.99 15.96
C VAL A 497 11.75 -15.55 15.36
N ALA A 498 12.02 -14.24 15.32
CA ALA A 498 13.22 -13.64 14.76
C ALA A 498 14.01 -12.89 15.86
N PRO A 499 15.31 -12.59 15.64
CA PRO A 499 16.11 -11.84 16.60
C PRO A 499 15.46 -10.51 17.00
N VAL A 500 15.57 -10.16 18.27
CA VAL A 500 15.22 -8.80 18.73
C VAL A 500 16.32 -7.82 18.34
N TYR A 501 15.98 -6.53 18.23
CA TYR A 501 16.96 -5.50 17.96
C TYR A 501 18.05 -5.45 19.04
N ASP A 502 19.31 -5.52 18.60
CA ASP A 502 20.51 -5.57 19.45
C ASP A 502 21.32 -4.26 19.40
N GLY A 503 20.76 -3.19 18.83
CA GLY A 503 21.43 -1.89 18.73
C GLY A 503 22.44 -1.75 17.59
N GLY A 504 22.61 -2.75 16.72
CA GLY A 504 23.55 -2.64 15.61
C GLY A 504 22.97 -1.96 14.38
N HIS A 505 23.82 -1.72 13.39
CA HIS A 505 23.49 -0.92 12.22
C HIS A 505 23.28 -1.80 10.99
N PHE A 506 22.20 -1.60 10.23
CA PHE A 506 21.81 -2.49 9.12
C PHE A 506 22.88 -2.68 8.04
N GLN A 507 23.82 -1.75 7.90
CA GLN A 507 24.95 -1.83 6.96
C GLN A 507 26.08 -2.77 7.45
N ASP A 508 26.07 -3.21 8.71
CA ASP A 508 27.10 -4.12 9.20
C ASP A 508 27.01 -5.46 8.46
N PRO A 509 28.14 -6.11 8.13
CA PRO A 509 28.17 -7.34 7.35
C PRO A 509 27.28 -8.45 7.90
N LYS A 510 27.07 -8.50 9.22
CA LYS A 510 26.22 -9.52 9.86
C LYS A 510 24.74 -9.39 9.50
N TYR A 511 24.24 -8.19 9.19
CA TYR A 511 22.81 -7.96 8.87
C TYR A 511 22.49 -8.05 7.39
N GLN A 512 23.50 -8.14 6.53
CA GLN A 512 23.33 -8.29 5.08
C GLN A 512 22.82 -9.69 4.70
N VAL A 513 22.92 -10.66 5.61
CA VAL A 513 22.43 -12.03 5.41
C VAL A 513 21.09 -12.18 6.12
N VAL A 514 20.00 -11.94 5.38
CA VAL A 514 18.63 -12.06 5.89
C VAL A 514 18.10 -13.48 5.69
N ARG A 515 17.45 -14.02 6.72
CA ARG A 515 16.92 -15.40 6.80
C ARG A 515 15.40 -15.39 6.89
N GLU A 516 14.76 -16.44 6.36
CA GLU A 516 13.32 -16.70 6.49
C GLU A 516 12.99 -17.31 7.86
N TYR A 517 11.91 -16.83 8.49
CA TYR A 517 11.40 -17.37 9.75
C TYR A 517 9.96 -17.88 9.55
N PRO A 518 9.75 -19.20 9.34
CA PRO A 518 8.41 -19.76 9.29
C PRO A 518 7.62 -19.43 10.56
N ASN A 519 6.40 -18.90 10.39
CA ASN A 519 5.62 -18.39 11.50
C ASN A 519 4.66 -19.46 12.07
N PRO A 520 4.68 -19.75 13.38
CA PRO A 520 3.80 -20.75 13.98
C PRO A 520 2.33 -20.34 13.96
N GLN A 521 2.00 -19.05 13.90
CA GLN A 521 0.61 -18.59 13.79
C GLN A 521 0.02 -18.99 12.43
N THR A 522 0.79 -18.78 11.35
CA THR A 522 0.42 -19.20 9.99
C THR A 522 0.26 -20.72 9.93
N ALA A 523 1.18 -21.49 10.53
CA ALA A 523 1.07 -22.93 10.59
C ALA A 523 -0.21 -23.40 11.32
N ALA A 524 -0.50 -22.83 12.51
CA ALA A 524 -1.70 -23.13 13.28
C ALA A 524 -2.99 -22.76 12.53
N PHE A 525 -2.99 -21.67 11.75
CA PHE A 525 -4.12 -21.28 10.91
C PHE A 525 -4.43 -22.33 9.83
N PHE A 526 -3.41 -22.83 9.13
CA PHE A 526 -3.58 -23.89 8.12
C PHE A 526 -3.93 -25.25 8.74
N GLU A 527 -3.41 -25.56 9.94
CA GLU A 527 -3.78 -26.74 10.72
C GLU A 527 -5.25 -26.71 11.12
N MET A 528 -5.74 -25.59 11.67
CA MET A 528 -7.17 -25.39 12.00
C MET A 528 -8.04 -25.60 10.75
N LEU A 529 -7.59 -25.06 9.61
CA LEU A 529 -8.28 -25.23 8.35
C LEU A 529 -8.05 -26.60 7.72
N GLN A 530 -7.25 -27.52 8.27
CA GLN A 530 -6.93 -28.83 7.70
C GLN A 530 -6.56 -28.80 6.21
N VAL A 531 -5.65 -27.89 5.85
CA VAL A 531 -5.11 -27.73 4.49
C VAL A 531 -3.58 -27.58 4.54
N PRO A 532 -2.86 -27.89 3.44
CA PRO A 532 -1.42 -27.67 3.39
C PRO A 532 -1.05 -26.19 3.61
N ASN A 533 0.02 -25.94 4.36
CA ASN A 533 0.58 -24.61 4.53
C ASN A 533 1.54 -24.31 3.36
N PRO A 534 1.21 -23.38 2.45
CA PRO A 534 2.05 -23.08 1.29
C PRO A 534 3.31 -22.27 1.65
N LEU A 535 3.39 -21.70 2.86
CA LEU A 535 4.55 -20.95 3.38
C LEU A 535 5.47 -21.82 4.25
N GLU A 536 5.16 -23.10 4.41
CA GLU A 536 6.01 -24.02 5.17
C GLU A 536 7.34 -24.26 4.43
N LEU A 537 8.45 -24.03 5.12
CA LEU A 537 9.80 -24.20 4.60
C LEU A 537 10.63 -25.00 5.58
N GLY A 538 11.23 -26.10 5.09
CA GLY A 538 12.18 -26.89 5.86
C GLY A 538 13.52 -26.17 6.07
N ALA A 539 14.21 -26.47 7.17
CA ALA A 539 15.50 -25.87 7.50
C ALA A 539 16.56 -26.04 6.40
N GLU A 540 16.57 -27.19 5.71
CA GLU A 540 17.47 -27.44 4.58
C GLU A 540 17.22 -26.51 3.39
N THR A 541 15.95 -26.22 3.08
CA THR A 541 15.58 -25.30 2.00
C THR A 541 15.99 -23.86 2.32
N ILE A 542 15.78 -23.43 3.57
CA ILE A 542 16.19 -22.09 4.04
C ILE A 542 17.71 -21.96 3.96
N GLU A 543 18.45 -22.94 4.46
CA GLU A 543 19.91 -22.94 4.44
C GLU A 543 20.46 -22.94 3.01
N LYS A 544 19.87 -23.73 2.11
CA LYS A 544 20.22 -23.72 0.70
C LYS A 544 19.97 -22.34 0.06
N ARG A 545 18.83 -21.71 0.32
CA ARG A 545 18.51 -20.36 -0.18
C ARG A 545 19.50 -19.31 0.33
N MET A 546 19.95 -19.44 1.58
CA MET A 546 20.98 -18.57 2.15
C MET A 546 22.34 -18.77 1.48
N GLN A 547 22.72 -20.03 1.19
CA GLN A 547 23.96 -20.35 0.48
C GLN A 547 23.94 -19.88 -0.98
N ASP A 548 22.80 -20.02 -1.66
CA ASP A 548 22.61 -19.58 -3.04
C ASP A 548 22.58 -18.04 -3.17
N GLY A 549 22.32 -17.32 -2.06
CA GLY A 549 22.19 -15.86 -2.04
C GLY A 549 20.96 -15.34 -2.81
N PRO A 550 20.88 -14.01 -3.08
CA PRO A 550 19.84 -13.46 -3.93
C PRO A 550 19.86 -14.05 -5.33
N ARG A 551 18.67 -14.18 -5.95
CA ARG A 551 18.61 -14.56 -7.38
C ARG A 551 19.20 -13.46 -8.25
N GLU A 552 19.67 -13.84 -9.44
CA GLU A 552 20.08 -12.86 -10.45
C GLU A 552 18.95 -11.88 -10.74
N ASP A 553 19.29 -10.60 -10.72
CA ASP A 553 18.35 -9.52 -10.94
C ASP A 553 18.04 -9.38 -12.44
N PRO A 554 16.78 -9.56 -12.87
CA PRO A 554 16.41 -9.51 -14.29
C PRO A 554 16.63 -8.14 -14.92
N ASP A 555 16.53 -7.06 -14.14
CA ASP A 555 16.73 -5.70 -14.63
C ASP A 555 18.22 -5.35 -14.70
N ALA A 556 19.05 -5.80 -13.75
CA ALA A 556 20.50 -5.67 -13.85
C ALA A 556 21.07 -6.30 -15.13
N VAL A 557 20.54 -7.45 -15.56
CA VAL A 557 20.94 -8.13 -16.80
C VAL A 557 20.50 -7.34 -18.04
N ARG A 558 19.33 -6.71 -18.03
CA ARG A 558 18.83 -5.87 -19.13
C ARG A 558 19.70 -4.63 -19.35
N PHE A 559 20.15 -3.99 -18.27
CA PHE A 559 21.04 -2.82 -18.35
C PHE A 559 22.48 -3.22 -18.72
N ALA A 560 22.99 -4.37 -18.25
CA ALA A 560 24.29 -4.89 -18.67
C ALA A 560 24.31 -5.29 -20.16
N GLY A 561 23.18 -5.78 -20.71
CA GLY A 561 23.03 -6.12 -22.13
C GLY A 561 23.01 -4.93 -23.09
N ARG A 562 22.72 -3.70 -22.59
CA ARG A 562 22.78 -2.45 -23.36
C ARG A 562 24.13 -1.73 -23.27
N GLY A 563 25.00 -2.16 -22.36
CA GLY A 563 26.32 -1.59 -22.10
C GLY A 563 27.48 -2.37 -22.73
N ARG A 564 27.47 -2.66 -24.03
CA ARG A 564 28.67 -3.18 -24.73
C ARG A 564 28.84 -2.67 -26.16
N GLY A 565 28.78 -1.35 -26.32
CA GLY A 565 29.45 -0.60 -27.39
C GLY A 565 30.68 0.10 -26.80
N GLY A 566 31.87 -0.46 -27.04
CA GLY A 566 33.05 -0.28 -26.19
C GLY A 566 33.55 1.14 -25.91
N HIS A 567 34.01 1.34 -24.67
CA HIS A 567 35.21 2.12 -24.36
C HIS A 567 36.06 1.30 -23.39
N LYS A 568 37.18 0.77 -23.88
CA LYS A 568 38.24 0.16 -23.07
C LYS A 568 38.83 1.24 -22.18
N VAL A 569 38.42 1.30 -20.90
CA VAL A 569 39.24 1.93 -19.86
C VAL A 569 40.42 0.98 -19.62
N ARG A 570 41.52 1.28 -20.29
CA ARG A 570 42.79 0.57 -20.12
C ARG A 570 43.35 0.98 -18.75
N GLY A 571 43.28 0.06 -17.79
CA GLY A 571 43.82 0.24 -16.45
C GLY A 571 45.27 0.72 -16.47
N HIS A 572 45.55 1.79 -15.74
CA HIS A 572 46.90 2.18 -15.37
C HIS A 572 47.33 1.30 -14.20
N GLY A 573 47.95 0.17 -14.55
CA GLY A 573 48.77 -0.60 -13.62
C GLY A 573 50.02 0.19 -13.24
N GLY A 574 50.33 0.20 -11.96
CA GLY A 574 51.54 0.79 -11.42
C GLY A 574 52.82 0.21 -12.02
N ARG A 575 53.76 1.09 -12.29
CA ARG A 575 55.21 0.84 -12.37
C ARG A 575 55.85 1.99 -11.61
N GLY A 576 56.58 1.77 -10.52
CA GLY A 576 57.78 0.95 -10.52
C GLY A 576 58.93 1.89 -10.85
N GLY A 577 59.53 2.48 -9.82
CA GLY A 577 60.66 3.39 -9.96
C GLY A 577 61.91 2.66 -10.42
N ASN A 578 62.69 3.30 -11.30
CA ASN A 578 64.14 3.34 -11.20
C ASN A 578 64.73 4.36 -12.21
N GLY A 579 65.68 5.17 -11.73
CA GLY A 579 66.92 5.49 -12.46
C GLY A 579 66.91 6.47 -13.64
N GLY A 580 67.41 7.68 -13.39
CA GLY A 580 68.68 8.07 -14.04
C GLY A 580 68.69 9.17 -15.12
N ARG A 581 69.34 10.29 -14.73
CA ARG A 581 70.28 11.13 -15.51
C ARG A 581 69.77 12.14 -16.57
N GLY A 582 70.11 13.41 -16.27
CA GLY A 582 70.60 14.44 -17.20
C GLY A 582 69.51 15.24 -17.89
N GLY A 583 69.45 16.58 -17.90
CA GLY A 583 70.45 17.61 -17.67
C GLY A 583 70.27 18.68 -18.77
N ARG A 584 70.29 19.96 -18.36
CA ARG A 584 70.19 21.20 -19.19
C ARG A 584 68.76 21.54 -19.68
N GLY A 585 68.25 22.77 -19.60
CA GLY A 585 68.77 24.06 -19.19
C GLY A 585 68.00 25.18 -19.92
N ARG A 586 67.76 26.31 -19.23
CA ARG A 586 67.28 27.63 -19.74
C ARG A 586 65.84 27.64 -20.29
N GLY A 587 65.00 28.65 -20.10
CA GLY A 587 65.22 30.00 -19.60
C GLY A 587 63.88 30.73 -19.34
N ARG A 588 64.03 31.90 -18.73
CA ARG A 588 63.02 32.86 -18.28
C ARG A 588 62.02 33.29 -19.36
N GLY A 589 60.80 33.62 -18.94
CA GLY A 589 59.89 34.46 -19.70
C GLY A 589 58.64 34.84 -18.89
N ARG A 590 58.73 35.95 -18.15
CA ARG A 590 57.58 36.66 -17.57
C ARG A 590 56.70 37.23 -18.68
N GLY A 591 55.39 37.25 -18.46
CA GLY A 591 54.45 38.12 -19.19
C GLY A 591 53.09 38.10 -18.52
N ARG A 592 52.83 39.11 -17.69
CA ARG A 592 51.48 39.46 -17.20
C ARG A 592 50.73 40.18 -18.33
N GLY A 593 49.42 39.94 -18.38
CA GLY A 593 48.39 40.73 -19.04
C GLY A 593 47.07 40.29 -18.47
#